data_AF-T1A7A4-F1
#
_entry.id   AF-T1A7A4-F1
#
_cell.length_a   1.000
_cell.length_b   1.000
_cell.length_c   1.000
_cell.angle_alpha   90.00
_cell.angle_beta   90.00
_cell.angle_gamma   90.00
#
_symmetry.space_group_name_H-M   'P 1'
#
loop_
_entity.id
_entity.type
_entity.pdbx_description
1 polymer ?
#
loop_
_entity_poly.entity_id
_entity_poly.type
_entity_poly.pdbx_seq_one_letter_code
_entity_poly.pdbx_strand_id
1 'polypeptide(L)'
;MSPPNPPLVIDAATGLLAGARQVHSPHCDARPPGATLELIVIHGISLPPGEFGGPWIDRLFTANIPADAPASLRELIGLRVSAHVLVRRDGALTQYVAFGLRAWHAGHSAYRGRPACNDFSIGIELEGTDSVPYTEAQYERLTALV
;
A
#
# COMPACT_ATOMS: atom_id res chain seq x y z
N MET A 1 -1.86 28.67 7.26
CA MET A 1 -1.97 27.75 6.10
C MET A 1 -0.58 27.20 5.85
N SER A 2 -0.38 25.90 6.04
CA SER A 2 0.88 25.24 5.65
C SER A 2 1.06 25.39 4.13
N PRO A 3 2.30 25.54 3.62
CA PRO A 3 2.52 25.55 2.18
C PRO A 3 1.94 24.26 1.57
N PRO A 4 1.38 24.32 0.35
CA PRO A 4 0.93 23.12 -0.32
C PRO A 4 2.11 22.15 -0.44
N ASN A 5 1.87 20.88 -0.12
CA ASN A 5 2.85 19.84 -0.34
C ASN A 5 3.31 19.89 -1.82
N PRO A 6 4.63 19.72 -2.09
CA PRO A 6 5.11 19.67 -3.47
C PRO A 6 4.36 18.58 -4.24
N PRO A 7 4.10 18.78 -5.54
CA PRO A 7 3.38 17.81 -6.34
C PRO A 7 4.10 16.47 -6.29
N LEU A 8 3.32 15.41 -6.07
CA LEU A 8 3.82 14.05 -6.16
C LEU A 8 4.15 13.73 -7.63
N VAL A 9 5.36 13.25 -7.88
CA VAL A 9 5.82 12.93 -9.24
C VAL A 9 6.13 11.45 -9.30
N ILE A 10 5.55 10.76 -10.29
CA ILE A 10 5.86 9.37 -10.60
C ILE A 10 6.84 9.39 -11.77
N ASP A 11 8.01 8.79 -11.57
CA ASP A 11 8.93 8.53 -12.66
C ASP A 11 8.32 7.47 -13.59
N ALA A 12 7.99 7.87 -14.81
CA ALA A 12 7.34 7.00 -15.78
C ALA A 12 8.21 5.82 -16.24
N ALA A 13 9.54 5.92 -16.16
CA ALA A 13 10.44 4.84 -16.55
C ALA A 13 10.56 3.77 -15.46
N THR A 14 10.55 4.19 -14.18
CA THR A 14 10.77 3.27 -13.06
C THR A 14 9.49 2.91 -12.31
N GLY A 15 8.42 3.69 -12.46
CA GLY A 15 7.19 3.56 -11.68
C GLY A 15 7.37 3.96 -10.21
N LEU A 16 8.45 4.66 -9.87
CA LEU A 16 8.75 5.09 -8.50
C LEU A 16 8.19 6.49 -8.22
N LEU A 17 7.69 6.66 -7.00
CA LEU A 17 7.10 7.88 -6.49
C LEU A 17 8.19 8.74 -5.83
N ALA A 18 8.48 9.88 -6.44
CA ALA A 18 9.43 10.85 -5.90
C ALA A 18 8.98 11.38 -4.54
N GLY A 19 9.91 11.47 -3.58
CA GLY A 19 9.64 11.95 -2.23
C GLY A 19 8.97 10.92 -1.31
N ALA A 20 8.56 9.76 -1.82
CA ALA A 20 8.15 8.65 -0.95
C ALA A 20 9.36 7.86 -0.45
N ARG A 21 9.29 7.40 0.79
CA ARG A 21 10.25 6.43 1.32
C ARG A 21 10.12 5.12 0.53
N GLN A 22 11.23 4.59 0.04
CA GLN A 22 11.24 3.37 -0.76
C GLN A 22 11.61 2.17 0.11
N VAL A 23 10.76 1.14 0.11
CA VAL A 23 10.98 -0.14 0.80
C VAL A 23 10.62 -1.29 -0.13
N HIS A 24 11.59 -1.76 -0.91
CA HIS A 24 11.31 -2.74 -1.95
C HIS A 24 10.79 -4.08 -1.37
N SER A 25 9.53 -4.36 -1.63
CA SER A 25 8.90 -5.63 -1.27
C SER A 25 9.28 -6.72 -2.29
N PRO A 26 9.62 -7.95 -1.84
CA PRO A 26 9.74 -9.09 -2.72
C PRO A 26 8.39 -9.68 -3.14
N HIS A 27 7.29 -9.23 -2.53
CA HIS A 27 5.93 -9.72 -2.79
C HIS A 27 5.30 -8.98 -3.97
N CYS A 28 5.91 -9.10 -5.14
CA CYS A 28 5.39 -8.57 -6.38
C CYS A 28 5.88 -9.39 -7.57
N ASP A 29 5.23 -9.23 -8.70
CA ASP A 29 5.63 -9.84 -9.95
C ASP A 29 5.20 -8.99 -11.16
N ALA A 30 5.47 -9.48 -12.36
CA ALA A 30 5.02 -8.84 -13.59
C ALA A 30 3.49 -8.89 -13.70
N ARG A 31 2.90 -7.81 -14.20
CA ARG A 31 1.50 -7.81 -14.64
C ARG A 31 1.35 -8.73 -15.87
N PRO A 32 0.14 -9.27 -16.12
CA PRO A 32 -0.12 -9.98 -17.36
C PRO A 32 0.24 -9.14 -18.60
N PRO A 33 0.75 -9.74 -19.68
CA PRO A 33 1.08 -9.02 -20.89
C PRO A 33 -0.11 -8.20 -21.42
N GLY A 34 0.13 -6.92 -21.73
CA GLY A 34 -0.90 -6.02 -22.24
C GLY A 34 -1.90 -5.51 -21.20
N ALA A 35 -1.73 -5.82 -19.91
CA ALA A 35 -2.57 -5.26 -18.86
C ALA A 35 -2.41 -3.74 -18.77
N THR A 36 -3.53 -3.03 -18.83
CA THR A 36 -3.62 -1.60 -18.50
C THR A 36 -4.08 -1.44 -17.07
N LEU A 37 -3.55 -0.42 -16.38
CA LEU A 37 -4.03 -0.02 -15.06
C LEU A 37 -5.35 0.73 -15.22
N GLU A 38 -6.40 0.25 -14.58
CA GLU A 38 -7.77 0.76 -14.75
C GLU A 38 -8.52 0.94 -13.42
N LEU A 39 -7.90 0.54 -12.32
CA LEU A 39 -8.52 0.52 -11.00
C LEU A 39 -7.55 0.96 -9.91
N ILE A 40 -8.04 1.77 -8.98
CA ILE A 40 -7.38 2.02 -7.71
C ILE A 40 -8.22 1.34 -6.63
N VAL A 41 -7.56 0.57 -5.75
CA VAL A 41 -8.21 -0.06 -4.60
C VAL A 41 -7.63 0.57 -3.34
N ILE A 42 -8.50 1.21 -2.56
CA ILE A 42 -8.15 1.82 -1.27
C ILE A 42 -8.42 0.82 -0.16
N HIS A 43 -7.43 0.62 0.69
CA HIS A 43 -7.47 -0.30 1.83
C HIS A 43 -7.19 0.45 3.13
N GLY A 44 -7.60 -0.14 4.24
CA GLY A 44 -7.24 0.30 5.59
C GLY A 44 -6.45 -0.79 6.30
N ILE A 45 -5.36 -0.43 6.96
CA ILE A 45 -4.52 -1.37 7.70
C ILE A 45 -3.95 -0.75 8.97
N SER A 46 -3.91 -1.53 10.06
CA SER A 46 -3.18 -1.18 11.29
C SER A 46 -2.63 -2.45 11.90
N LEU A 47 -1.37 -2.40 12.34
CA LEU A 47 -0.68 -3.57 12.88
C LEU A 47 0.16 -3.17 14.12
N PRO A 48 -0.09 -3.78 15.29
CA PRO A 48 -1.27 -4.59 15.63
C PRO A 48 -2.61 -3.90 15.33
N PRO A 49 -3.73 -4.63 15.25
CA PRO A 49 -5.02 -4.03 14.94
C PRO A 49 -5.37 -2.86 15.87
N GLY A 50 -5.64 -1.69 15.29
CA GLY A 50 -5.94 -0.46 16.04
C GLY A 50 -4.72 0.32 16.56
N GLU A 51 -3.51 -0.19 16.35
CA GLU A 51 -2.26 0.49 16.69
C GLU A 51 -1.60 1.08 15.43
N PHE A 52 -1.01 2.27 15.58
CA PHE A 52 -0.45 3.05 14.47
C PHE A 52 1.03 3.41 14.74
N GLY A 53 1.78 3.68 13.68
CA GLY A 53 3.17 4.16 13.72
C GLY A 53 4.24 3.09 13.89
N GLY A 54 3.83 1.84 14.12
CA GLY A 54 4.73 0.70 14.29
C GLY A 54 5.43 0.24 13.00
N PRO A 55 6.43 -0.65 13.10
CA PRO A 55 7.16 -1.17 11.94
C PRO A 55 6.43 -2.31 11.23
N TRP A 56 5.27 -2.72 11.73
CA TRP A 56 4.67 -4.02 11.41
C TRP A 56 4.07 -4.09 10.00
N ILE A 57 3.57 -2.97 9.46
CA ILE A 57 3.09 -2.91 8.07
C ILE A 57 4.25 -3.12 7.10
N ASP A 58 5.38 -2.42 7.33
CA ASP A 58 6.59 -2.62 6.52
C ASP A 58 7.03 -4.09 6.58
N ARG A 59 7.09 -4.66 7.80
CA ARG A 59 7.50 -6.05 8.00
C ARG A 59 6.57 -7.06 7.35
N LEU A 60 5.25 -6.85 7.40
CA LEU A 60 4.29 -7.69 6.69
C LEU A 60 4.56 -7.67 5.19
N PHE A 61 4.63 -6.47 4.61
CA PHE A 61 4.79 -6.32 3.16
C PHE A 61 6.17 -6.75 2.67
N THR A 62 7.19 -6.85 3.53
CA THR A 62 8.52 -7.36 3.17
C THR A 62 8.79 -8.80 3.66
N ALA A 63 7.78 -9.56 4.08
CA ALA A 63 7.96 -10.94 4.56
C ALA A 63 8.89 -11.09 5.79
N ASN A 64 8.95 -10.08 6.67
CA ASN A 64 9.94 -9.94 7.73
C ASN A 64 9.33 -9.73 9.13
N ILE A 65 8.19 -10.38 9.39
CA ILE A 65 7.63 -10.47 10.74
C ILE A 65 8.44 -11.53 11.51
N PRO A 66 9.11 -11.16 12.62
CA PRO A 66 9.92 -12.09 13.39
C PRO A 66 9.04 -13.06 14.21
N ALA A 67 9.59 -14.21 14.57
CA ALA A 67 8.84 -15.26 15.28
C ALA A 67 8.40 -14.85 16.70
N ASP A 68 9.10 -13.90 17.32
CA ASP A 68 8.81 -13.32 18.63
C ASP A 68 7.90 -12.08 18.56
N ALA A 69 7.32 -11.78 17.39
CA ALA A 69 6.34 -10.72 17.23
C ALA A 69 5.13 -10.90 18.19
N PRO A 70 4.39 -9.81 18.50
CA PRO A 70 3.17 -9.87 19.27
C PRO A 70 2.22 -10.97 18.79
N ALA A 71 1.53 -11.62 19.74
CA ALA A 71 0.66 -12.76 19.45
C ALA A 71 -0.41 -12.45 18.39
N SER A 72 -0.90 -11.21 18.35
CA SER A 72 -1.86 -10.71 17.36
C SER A 72 -1.35 -10.71 15.92
N LEU A 73 -0.03 -10.82 15.69
CA LEU A 73 0.57 -10.85 14.36
C LEU A 73 0.93 -12.26 13.88
N ARG A 74 0.76 -13.30 14.72
CA ARG A 74 1.19 -14.67 14.40
C ARG A 74 0.53 -15.22 13.14
N GLU A 75 -0.75 -14.94 12.94
CA GLU A 75 -1.50 -15.39 11.76
C GLU A 75 -1.03 -14.72 10.46
N LEU A 76 -0.28 -13.62 10.58
CA LEU A 76 0.27 -12.89 9.44
C LEU A 76 1.65 -13.43 9.02
N ILE A 77 2.30 -14.26 9.85
CA ILE A 77 3.60 -14.83 9.55
C ILE A 77 3.48 -15.76 8.34
N GLY A 78 4.31 -15.51 7.32
CA GLY A 78 4.33 -16.29 6.08
C GLY A 78 3.30 -15.87 5.04
N LEU A 79 2.40 -14.91 5.35
CA LEU A 79 1.54 -14.31 4.34
C LEU A 79 2.38 -13.58 3.29
N ARG A 80 2.00 -13.78 2.02
CA ARG A 80 2.63 -13.15 0.87
C ARG A 80 1.72 -12.08 0.32
N VAL A 81 1.80 -10.91 0.93
CA VAL A 81 0.98 -9.74 0.59
C VAL A 81 1.84 -8.48 0.50
N SER A 82 1.37 -7.51 -0.28
CA SER A 82 1.98 -6.19 -0.43
C SER A 82 0.96 -5.20 -1.00
N ALA A 83 1.24 -3.91 -0.84
CA ALA A 83 0.55 -2.83 -1.56
C ALA A 83 1.57 -2.01 -2.36
N HIS A 84 1.09 -1.10 -3.21
CA HIS A 84 1.99 -0.18 -3.89
C HIS A 84 2.46 0.91 -2.93
N VAL A 85 1.53 1.52 -2.20
CA VAL A 85 1.80 2.66 -1.31
C VAL A 85 1.09 2.49 0.02
N LEU A 86 1.75 2.88 1.12
CA LEU A 86 1.15 3.15 2.42
C LEU A 86 1.17 4.66 2.68
N VAL A 87 0.04 5.19 3.15
CA VAL A 87 -0.10 6.54 3.69
C VAL A 87 -0.30 6.45 5.21
N ARG A 88 0.72 6.87 5.97
CA ARG A 88 0.66 6.87 7.44
C ARG A 88 -0.24 7.97 7.98
N ARG A 89 -0.56 7.91 9.27
CA ARG A 89 -1.46 8.88 9.93
C ARG A 89 -1.02 10.34 9.76
N ASP A 90 0.27 10.59 9.69
CA ASP A 90 0.88 11.92 9.49
C ASP A 90 1.01 12.33 8.01
N GLY A 91 0.54 11.49 7.08
CA GLY A 91 0.67 11.71 5.64
C GLY A 91 2.04 11.30 5.08
N ALA A 92 2.90 10.65 5.86
CA ALA A 92 4.14 10.08 5.33
C ALA A 92 3.84 8.95 4.33
N LEU A 93 4.54 8.98 3.20
CA LEU A 93 4.38 8.01 2.12
C LEU A 93 5.51 6.98 2.15
N THR A 94 5.13 5.71 2.10
CA THR A 94 6.06 4.62 1.79
C THR A 94 5.58 3.91 0.54
N GLN A 95 6.47 3.69 -0.43
CA GLN A 95 6.21 2.86 -1.59
C GLN A 95 6.93 1.52 -1.43
N TYR A 96 6.21 0.42 -1.66
CA TYR A 96 6.77 -0.92 -1.57
C TYR A 96 6.97 -1.60 -2.92
N VAL A 97 6.07 -1.31 -3.86
CA VAL A 97 6.07 -1.89 -5.20
C VAL A 97 5.92 -0.74 -6.20
N ALA A 98 6.81 -0.73 -7.20
CA ALA A 98 6.72 0.22 -8.31
C ALA A 98 5.38 0.06 -9.04
N PHE A 99 4.76 1.15 -9.49
CA PHE A 99 3.41 1.11 -10.09
C PHE A 99 3.33 0.25 -11.37
N GLY A 100 4.45 0.04 -12.06
CA GLY A 100 4.54 -0.84 -13.23
C GLY A 100 4.49 -2.34 -12.91
N LEU A 101 4.71 -2.73 -11.66
CA LEU A 101 4.63 -4.13 -11.20
C LEU A 101 3.29 -4.42 -10.54
N ARG A 102 2.97 -5.70 -10.41
CA ARG A 102 1.78 -6.19 -9.72
C ARG A 102 2.09 -6.40 -8.23
N ALA A 103 1.53 -5.59 -7.36
CA ALA A 103 1.48 -5.87 -5.93
C ALA A 103 0.37 -6.88 -5.60
N TRP A 104 0.44 -7.52 -4.42
CA TRP A 104 -0.48 -8.58 -3.99
C TRP A 104 -1.37 -8.10 -2.85
N HIS A 105 -2.37 -7.27 -3.16
CA HIS A 105 -3.23 -6.61 -2.16
C HIS A 105 -4.71 -7.04 -2.21
N ALA A 106 -5.23 -7.38 -3.39
CA ALA A 106 -6.68 -7.55 -3.58
C ALA A 106 -7.20 -8.98 -3.35
N GLY A 107 -6.32 -9.95 -3.10
CA GLY A 107 -6.69 -11.37 -2.93
C GLY A 107 -7.61 -11.90 -4.03
N HIS A 108 -8.53 -12.79 -3.67
CA HIS A 108 -9.62 -13.21 -4.54
C HIS A 108 -10.69 -12.11 -4.63
N SER A 109 -10.74 -11.43 -5.77
CA SER A 109 -11.57 -10.24 -6.00
C SER A 109 -12.05 -10.17 -7.45
N ALA A 110 -13.13 -9.40 -7.67
CA ALA A 110 -13.64 -9.07 -9.00
C ALA A 110 -14.18 -7.63 -9.05
N TYR A 111 -13.92 -6.93 -10.15
CA TYR A 111 -14.44 -5.59 -10.43
C TYR A 111 -15.12 -5.57 -11.80
N ARG A 112 -16.38 -5.12 -11.84
CA ARG A 112 -17.22 -5.12 -13.07
C ARG A 112 -17.23 -6.48 -13.79
N GLY A 113 -17.24 -7.58 -13.02
CA GLY A 113 -17.23 -8.94 -13.54
C GLY A 113 -15.85 -9.47 -13.96
N ARG A 114 -14.79 -8.65 -13.97
CA ARG A 114 -13.41 -9.09 -14.24
C ARG A 114 -12.74 -9.55 -12.94
N PRO A 115 -12.31 -10.81 -12.83
CA PRO A 115 -11.62 -11.32 -11.65
C PRO A 115 -10.17 -10.84 -11.57
N ALA A 116 -9.48 -11.17 -10.48
CA ALA A 116 -8.04 -10.94 -10.28
C ALA A 116 -7.64 -9.46 -10.34
N CYS A 117 -8.24 -8.64 -9.47
CA CYS A 117 -8.04 -7.20 -9.50
C CYS A 117 -6.58 -6.74 -9.41
N ASN A 118 -5.68 -7.52 -8.78
CA ASN A 118 -4.25 -7.20 -8.75
C ASN A 118 -3.67 -6.95 -10.16
N ASP A 119 -4.16 -7.66 -11.18
CA ASP A 119 -3.62 -7.60 -12.55
C ASP A 119 -3.71 -6.19 -13.16
N PHE A 120 -4.78 -5.46 -12.85
CA PHE A 120 -5.13 -4.18 -13.46
C PHE A 120 -5.35 -3.05 -12.44
N SER A 121 -4.89 -3.24 -11.20
CA SER A 121 -5.08 -2.24 -10.15
C SER A 121 -3.82 -1.82 -9.39
N ILE A 122 -3.94 -0.64 -8.79
CA ILE A 122 -3.03 -0.08 -7.79
C ILE A 122 -3.70 -0.14 -6.42
N GLY A 123 -3.14 -0.92 -5.50
CA GLY A 123 -3.46 -0.89 -4.07
C GLY A 123 -2.76 0.23 -3.31
N ILE A 124 -3.54 1.08 -2.64
CA ILE A 124 -3.07 2.12 -1.71
C ILE A 124 -3.65 1.79 -0.32
N GLU A 125 -2.78 1.69 0.67
CA GLU A 125 -3.12 1.43 2.07
C GLU A 125 -3.14 2.74 2.86
N LEU A 126 -4.20 2.98 3.62
CA LEU A 126 -4.23 4.02 4.63
C LEU A 126 -4.03 3.39 6.00
N GLU A 127 -3.06 3.89 6.78
CA GLU A 127 -2.91 3.45 8.16
C GLU A 127 -4.16 3.85 8.97
N GLY A 128 -4.91 2.88 9.49
CA GLY A 128 -6.20 3.16 10.11
C GLY A 128 -7.04 1.93 10.42
N THR A 129 -8.31 2.20 10.76
CA THR A 129 -9.35 1.22 11.05
C THR A 129 -10.70 1.73 10.53
N ASP A 130 -11.70 0.85 10.48
CA ASP A 130 -13.07 1.22 10.11
C ASP A 130 -13.78 2.08 11.17
N SER A 131 -13.27 2.10 12.40
CA SER A 131 -13.88 2.77 13.56
C SER A 131 -13.25 4.11 13.90
N VAL A 132 -12.08 4.43 13.34
CA VAL A 132 -11.34 5.66 13.61
C VAL A 132 -11.26 6.48 12.32
N PRO A 133 -11.72 7.75 12.30
CA PRO A 133 -11.62 8.59 11.12
C PRO A 133 -10.18 8.71 10.61
N TYR A 134 -9.99 8.67 9.29
CA TYR A 134 -8.70 8.98 8.66
C TYR A 134 -8.35 10.47 8.83
N THR A 135 -7.06 10.80 8.86
CA THR A 135 -6.61 12.17 9.09
C THR A 135 -6.74 13.02 7.83
N GLU A 136 -6.81 14.35 7.99
CA GLU A 136 -6.77 15.29 6.86
C GLU A 136 -5.51 15.10 6.00
N ALA A 137 -4.35 14.90 6.64
CA ALA A 137 -3.10 14.61 5.94
C ALA A 137 -3.17 13.34 5.07
N GLN A 138 -3.89 12.30 5.52
CA GLN A 138 -4.10 11.10 4.71
C GLN A 138 -4.99 11.38 3.50
N TYR A 139 -6.08 12.14 3.67
CA TYR A 139 -6.93 12.54 2.55
C TYR A 139 -6.18 13.40 1.54
N GLU A 140 -5.43 14.41 1.98
CA GLU A 140 -4.62 15.26 1.09
C GLU A 140 -3.64 14.43 0.26
N ARG A 141 -2.94 13.49 0.90
CA ARG A 141 -1.98 12.61 0.23
C ARG A 141 -2.65 11.64 -0.72
N LEU A 142 -3.78 11.05 -0.32
CA LEU A 142 -4.54 10.16 -1.18
C LEU A 142 -5.04 10.89 -2.42
N THR A 143 -5.60 12.09 -2.26
CA THR A 143 -6.05 12.91 -3.40
C THR A 143 -4.90 13.30 -4.32
N ALA A 144 -3.71 13.56 -3.78
CA ALA A 144 -2.54 13.85 -4.61
C ALA A 144 -2.01 12.63 -5.39
N LEU A 145 -2.41 11.40 -5.02
CA LEU A 145 -2.02 10.16 -5.69
C LEU A 145 -2.99 9.71 -6.80
N VAL A 146 -4.23 10.22 -6.80
CA VAL A 146 -5.34 9.79 -7.67
C VAL A 146 -5.63 10.84 -8.72
#